data_AF-G0A1A3-F1
#
_entry.id   AF-G0A1A3-F1
#
_cell.length_a   1.000
_cell.length_b   1.000
_cell.length_c   1.000
_cell.angle_alpha   90.00
_cell.angle_beta   90.00
_cell.angle_gamma   90.00
#
_symmetry.space_group_name_H-M   'P 1'
#
loop_
_entity.id
_entity.type
_entity.pdbx_description
1 polymer ?
#
loop_
_entity_poly.entity_id
_entity_poly.type
_entity_poly.pdbx_seq_one_letter_code
_entity_poly.pdbx_strand_id
1 'polypeptide(L)'
;MKFNVEGEAEMLESTNALIGALIAVLRELQRCRSLIDGGLLSEEAEEEMGPFIDQLHEALADLSESYESRRAAHPNLLTLEQLEQRAKIT
;
A
#
# COMPACT_ATOMS: atom_id res chain seq x y z
N MET A 1 -38.97 -20.23 12.19
CA MET A 1 -38.73 -19.83 10.78
C MET A 1 -38.82 -18.31 10.72
N LYS A 2 -37.85 -17.51 10.29
CA LYS A 2 -36.54 -17.72 9.67
C LYS A 2 -35.55 -16.78 10.39
N PHE A 3 -34.36 -17.28 10.72
CA PHE A 3 -33.23 -16.41 11.04
C PHE A 3 -32.69 -15.92 9.70
N ASN A 4 -32.85 -14.63 9.40
CA ASN A 4 -32.05 -13.99 8.36
C ASN A 4 -30.73 -13.58 9.01
N VAL A 5 -29.79 -14.52 9.03
CA VAL A 5 -28.37 -14.21 9.16
C VAL A 5 -27.87 -14.12 7.72
N GLU A 6 -27.55 -12.92 7.26
CA GLU A 6 -26.71 -12.61 6.09
C GLU A 6 -26.96 -11.14 5.72
N GLY A 7 -26.59 -10.26 6.65
CA GLY A 7 -26.00 -9.00 6.27
C GLY A 7 -24.54 -9.16 6.63
N GLU A 8 -23.77 -9.84 5.78
CA GLU A 8 -22.32 -9.65 5.81
C GLU A 8 -22.13 -8.14 5.75
N ALA A 9 -21.66 -7.56 6.85
CA ALA A 9 -21.20 -6.21 6.81
C ALA A 9 -20.04 -6.23 5.81
N GLU A 10 -20.32 -5.87 4.55
CA GLU A 10 -19.31 -5.34 3.65
C GLU A 10 -18.65 -4.24 4.46
N MET A 11 -17.52 -4.56 5.10
CA MET A 11 -16.61 -3.53 5.55
C MET A 11 -16.10 -2.89 4.28
N LEU A 12 -16.87 -1.90 3.79
CA LEU A 12 -16.41 -0.88 2.88
C LEU A 12 -15.34 -0.11 3.64
N GLU A 13 -14.15 -0.69 3.71
CA GLU A 13 -12.92 -0.01 4.09
C GLU A 13 -12.93 1.36 3.43
N SER A 14 -12.67 2.40 4.21
CA SER A 14 -12.68 3.76 3.69
C SER A 14 -11.72 3.89 2.51
N THR A 15 -12.18 4.41 1.37
CA THR A 15 -11.31 4.75 0.23
C THR A 15 -10.14 5.64 0.65
N ASN A 16 -10.37 6.55 1.59
CA ASN A 16 -9.31 7.39 2.14
C ASN A 16 -8.30 6.60 2.98
N ALA A 17 -8.75 5.60 3.74
CA ALA A 17 -7.86 4.71 4.48
C ALA A 17 -6.99 3.88 3.52
N LEU A 18 -7.57 3.35 2.45
CA LEU A 18 -6.85 2.62 1.41
C LEU A 18 -5.81 3.50 0.69
N ILE A 19 -6.17 4.73 0.32
CA ILE A 19 -5.24 5.72 -0.24
C ILE A 19 -4.11 6.02 0.75
N GLY A 20 -4.44 6.21 2.03
CA GLY A 20 -3.46 6.48 3.08
C GLY A 20 -2.46 5.33 3.26
N ALA A 21 -2.96 4.09 3.29
CA ALA A 21 -2.15 2.87 3.38
C ALA A 21 -1.21 2.72 2.17
N LEU A 22 -1.73 2.90 0.94
CA LEU A 22 -0.92 2.89 -0.28
C LEU A 22 0.22 3.90 -0.23
N ILE A 23 -0.09 5.16 0.11
CA ILE A 23 0.92 6.21 0.20
C ILE A 23 1.98 5.89 1.28
N ALA A 24 1.56 5.30 2.41
CA ALA A 24 2.49 4.92 3.48
C ALA A 24 3.45 3.80 3.03
N VAL A 25 2.94 2.75 2.39
CA VAL A 25 3.76 1.64 1.89
C VAL A 25 4.73 2.13 0.80
N LEU A 26 4.25 2.95 -0.14
CA LEU A 26 5.08 3.54 -1.20
C LEU A 26 6.22 4.40 -0.63
N ARG A 27 5.94 5.20 0.40
CA ARG A 27 6.95 6.01 1.10
C ARG A 27 7.98 5.15 1.81
N GLU A 28 7.52 4.08 2.44
CA GLU A 28 8.42 3.19 3.17
C GLU A 28 9.35 2.45 2.21
N LEU A 29 8.84 1.93 1.08
CA LEU A 29 9.66 1.35 0.02
C LEU A 29 10.73 2.34 -0.50
N GLN A 30 10.36 3.60 -0.69
CA GLN A 30 11.30 4.65 -1.09
C GLN A 30 12.36 4.94 -0.02
N ARG A 31 11.98 4.92 1.26
CA ARG A 31 12.88 5.08 2.40
C ARG A 31 13.88 3.92 2.45
N CYS A 32 13.40 2.68 2.34
CA CYS A 32 14.23 1.48 2.29
C CYS A 32 15.27 1.57 1.16
N ARG A 33 14.82 1.92 -0.05
CA ARG A 33 15.71 2.10 -1.19
C ARG A 33 16.76 3.19 -0.96
N SER A 34 16.36 4.32 -0.36
CA SER A 34 17.30 5.42 -0.08
C SER A 34 18.37 5.04 0.94
N LEU A 35 18.03 4.18 1.91
CA LEU A 35 18.98 3.67 2.90
C LEU A 35 20.00 2.71 2.27
N ILE A 36 19.53 1.81 1.39
CA ILE A 36 20.35 0.86 0.64
C ILE A 36 21.25 1.60 -0.37
N ASP A 37 20.66 2.40 -1.26
CA ASP A 37 21.39 3.14 -2.30
C ASP A 37 22.38 4.16 -1.68
N GLY A 38 22.07 4.66 -0.48
CA GLY A 38 22.93 5.58 0.28
C GLY A 38 24.09 4.90 1.03
N GLY A 39 24.14 3.56 1.06
CA GLY A 39 25.14 2.83 1.85
C GLY A 39 25.10 3.15 3.35
N LEU A 40 23.91 3.48 3.86
CA LEU A 40 23.71 3.93 5.24
C LEU A 40 23.46 2.77 6.22
N LEU A 41 23.36 1.55 5.71
CA LEU A 41 23.07 0.34 6.47
C LEU A 41 24.36 -0.46 6.72
N SER A 42 24.41 -1.14 7.86
CA SER A 42 25.36 -2.23 8.07
C SER A 42 24.95 -3.45 7.24
N GLU A 43 25.89 -4.36 6.98
CA GLU A 43 25.63 -5.63 6.27
C GLU A 43 24.48 -6.43 6.91
N GLU A 44 24.48 -6.58 8.24
CA GLU A 44 23.41 -7.24 8.99
C GLU A 44 22.05 -6.53 8.82
N ALA A 45 22.03 -5.19 8.78
CA ALA A 45 20.79 -4.44 8.57
C ALA A 45 20.29 -4.54 7.13
N GLU A 46 21.20 -4.66 6.15
CA GLU A 46 20.85 -4.91 4.76
C GLU A 46 20.20 -6.29 4.58
N GLU A 47 20.73 -7.32 5.25
CA GLU A 47 20.14 -8.67 5.24
C GLU A 47 18.73 -8.70 5.86
N GLU A 48 18.53 -8.01 6.98
CA GLU A 48 17.21 -7.90 7.63
C GLU A 48 16.19 -7.13 6.79
N MET A 49 16.64 -6.18 5.99
CA MET A 49 15.77 -5.34 5.16
C MET A 49 15.17 -6.10 3.97
N GLY A 50 15.82 -7.16 3.48
CA GLY A 50 15.30 -7.97 2.36
C GLY A 50 13.88 -8.50 2.62
N PRO A 51 13.66 -9.33 3.67
CA PRO A 51 12.34 -9.84 4.02
C PRO A 51 11.30 -8.73 4.30
N PHE A 52 11.71 -7.61 4.89
CA PHE A 52 10.81 -6.49 5.14
C PHE A 52 10.35 -5.81 3.84
N ILE A 53 11.28 -5.59 2.90
CA ILE A 53 10.96 -5.03 1.58
C ILE A 53 10.04 -5.97 0.80
N ASP A 54 10.24 -7.27 0.88
CA ASP A 54 9.35 -8.26 0.26
C ASP A 54 7.92 -8.15 0.81
N GLN A 55 7.76 -8.03 2.14
CA GLN A 55 6.45 -7.82 2.77
C GLN A 55 5.79 -6.51 2.34
N LEU A 56 6.57 -5.44 2.15
CA LEU A 56 6.04 -4.16 1.64
C LEU A 56 5.58 -4.27 0.18
N HIS A 57 6.28 -5.05 -0.66
CA HIS A 57 5.84 -5.31 -2.03
C HIS A 57 4.56 -6.15 -2.08
N GLU A 58 4.43 -7.15 -1.22
CA GLU A 58 3.20 -7.95 -1.08
C GLU A 58 2.04 -7.05 -0.65
N ALA A 59 2.22 -6.25 0.41
CA ALA A 59 1.20 -5.30 0.86
C ALA A 59 0.85 -4.27 -0.23
N LEU A 60 1.82 -3.79 -1.01
CA LEU A 60 1.58 -2.88 -2.11
C LEU A 60 0.71 -3.53 -3.19
N ALA A 61 0.96 -4.79 -3.54
CA ALA A 61 0.18 -5.52 -4.53
C ALA A 61 -1.29 -5.65 -4.09
N ASP A 62 -1.54 -6.12 -2.87
CA ASP A 62 -2.89 -6.31 -2.31
C ASP A 62 -3.69 -5.00 -2.23
N LEU A 63 -3.04 -3.94 -1.75
CA LEU A 63 -3.66 -2.61 -1.64
C LEU A 63 -3.93 -2.01 -3.03
N SER A 64 -3.03 -2.24 -4.01
CA SER A 64 -3.19 -1.73 -5.37
C SER A 64 -4.34 -2.40 -6.10
N GLU A 65 -4.49 -3.72 -5.97
CA GLU A 65 -5.62 -4.48 -6.51
C GLU A 65 -6.96 -3.98 -5.92
N SER A 66 -6.99 -3.83 -4.59
CA SER A 66 -8.16 -3.31 -3.89
C SER A 66 -8.51 -1.89 -4.33
N TYR A 67 -7.51 -1.06 -4.59
CA TYR A 67 -7.69 0.33 -4.99
C TYR A 67 -8.17 0.46 -6.43
N GLU A 68 -7.56 -0.27 -7.37
CA GLU A 68 -7.97 -0.25 -8.77
C GLU A 68 -9.40 -0.77 -8.95
N SER A 69 -9.79 -1.79 -8.18
CA SER A 69 -11.20 -2.25 -8.11
C SER A 69 -12.16 -1.12 -7.69
N ARG A 70 -11.80 -0.30 -6.69
CA ARG A 70 -12.61 0.87 -6.29
C ARG A 70 -12.56 1.99 -7.33
N ARG A 71 -11.40 2.25 -7.92
CA ARG A 71 -11.20 3.27 -8.96
C ARG A 71 -12.02 2.99 -10.21
N ALA A 72 -12.19 1.72 -10.58
CA ALA A 72 -13.07 1.33 -11.69
C ALA A 72 -14.53 1.80 -11.47
N ALA A 73 -15.00 1.82 -10.23
CA ALA A 73 -16.31 2.36 -9.86
C ALA A 73 -16.32 3.88 -9.64
N HIS A 74 -15.15 4.48 -9.38
CA HIS A 74 -14.98 5.91 -9.06
C HIS A 74 -13.86 6.54 -9.90
N PRO A 75 -14.11 6.88 -11.18
CA PRO A 75 -13.07 7.33 -12.11
C PRO A 75 -12.43 8.69 -11.75
N ASN A 76 -12.99 9.42 -10.79
CA ASN A 76 -12.41 10.66 -10.26
C ASN A 76 -11.26 10.42 -9.26
N LEU A 77 -11.04 9.18 -8.82
CA LEU A 77 -9.91 8.83 -7.97
C LEU A 77 -8.60 8.89 -8.78
N LEU A 78 -7.51 9.25 -8.09
CA LEU A 78 -6.18 9.33 -8.68
C LEU A 78 -5.73 7.98 -9.24
N THR A 79 -4.91 7.95 -10.27
CA THR A 79 -4.26 6.71 -10.72
C THR A 79 -3.20 6.25 -9.70
N LEU A 80 -2.81 4.97 -9.73
CA LEU A 80 -1.67 4.48 -8.94
C LEU A 80 -0.41 5.31 -9.22
N GLU A 81 -0.13 5.64 -10.49
CA GLU A 81 1.01 6.51 -10.85
C GLU A 81 0.93 7.90 -10.18
N GLN A 82 -0.26 8.50 -10.11
CA GLN A 82 -0.45 9.79 -9.42
C GLN A 82 -0.29 9.65 -7.90
N LEU A 83 -0.71 8.52 -7.33
CA LEU A 83 -0.47 8.23 -5.91
C LEU A 83 1.02 8.02 -5.62
N GLU A 84 1.75 7.32 -6.49
CA GLU A 84 3.21 7.18 -6.41
C GLU A 84 3.93 8.53 -6.49
N GLN A 85 3.50 9.41 -7.39
CA GLN A 85 4.03 10.78 -7.48
C GLN A 85 3.77 11.57 -6.19
N ARG A 86 2.61 11.37 -5.55
CA ARG A 86 2.27 12.00 -4.26
C ARG A 86 3.01 11.37 -3.07
N ALA A 87 3.37 10.10 -3.18
CA ALA A 87 4.14 9.39 -2.17
C ALA A 87 5.58 9.90 -2.11
N LYS A 88 6.16 10.29 -3.26
CA LYS A 88 7.48 10.96 -3.33
C LYS A 88 7.48 12.19 -2.42
N ILE A 89 8.17 12.10 -1.29
CA ILE A 89 8.37 13.23 -0.38
C ILE A 89 9.35 14.21 -1.05
N THR A 90 9.05 15.50 -0.92
CA THR A 90 9.94 16.63 -1.26
C THR A 90 10.99 16.82 -0.19
#